data_AF-A0A1H4CX78-F1
#
_entry.id   AF-A0A1H4CX78-F1
#
_cell.length_a   1.000
_cell.length_b   1.000
_cell.length_c   1.000
_cell.angle_alpha   90.00
_cell.angle_beta   90.00
_cell.angle_gamma   90.00
#
_symmetry.space_group_name_H-M   'P 1'
#
loop_
_entity.id
_entity.type
_entity.pdbx_description
1 polymer ?
#
loop_
_entity_poly.entity_id
_entity_poly.type
_entity_poly.pdbx_seq_one_letter_code
_entity_poly.pdbx_strand_id
1 'polypeptide(L)'
;MALKWLVGEAGSDAAAALLDGPALLAPELIHVEIANALWRMARVGRIAEADAADALALLARLPLRRRVADRHLAPEALRLAQLLDHPACDCLYLALAMDAGAPVVTADRRFVAAAARDAASAPLVVDLAAL
;
A
#
# COMPACT_ATOMS: atom_id res chain seq x y z
N MET A 1 -3.83 1.22 -2.61
CA MET A 1 -2.43 1.33 -3.07
C MET A 1 -2.02 2.79 -3.20
N ALA A 2 -0.79 3.11 -2.79
CA ALA A 2 -0.18 4.45 -2.78
C ALA A 2 -0.07 5.16 -4.15
N LEU A 3 -0.41 4.47 -5.24
CA LEU A 3 -0.43 5.01 -6.60
C LEU A 3 -1.28 6.28 -6.74
N LYS A 4 -2.32 6.43 -5.92
CA LYS A 4 -3.19 7.61 -5.92
C LYS A 4 -2.46 8.93 -5.63
N TRP A 5 -1.32 8.88 -4.93
CA TRP A 5 -0.48 10.06 -4.69
C TRP A 5 0.31 10.51 -5.93
N LEU A 6 0.57 9.59 -6.86
CA LEU A 6 1.59 9.79 -7.88
C LEU A 6 1.01 10.14 -9.24
N VAL A 7 -0.28 9.85 -9.49
CA VAL A 7 -0.86 9.97 -10.84
C VAL A 7 -2.20 10.69 -10.90
N GLY A 8 -2.58 11.42 -9.83
CA GLY A 8 -3.77 12.29 -9.82
C GLY A 8 -5.08 11.56 -10.17
N GLU A 9 -5.27 10.34 -9.66
CA GLU A 9 -6.49 9.55 -9.91
C GLU A 9 -7.59 9.84 -8.86
N ALA A 10 -8.84 9.42 -9.13
CA ALA A 10 -9.95 9.55 -8.18
C ALA A 10 -9.60 8.99 -6.78
N GLY A 11 -9.72 9.84 -5.75
CA GLY A 11 -9.26 9.58 -4.38
C GLY A 11 -7.82 10.04 -4.08
N SER A 12 -7.22 10.85 -4.96
CA SER A 12 -5.95 11.53 -4.73
C SER A 12 -6.04 12.50 -3.54
N ASP A 13 -7.18 13.16 -3.31
CA ASP A 13 -7.35 14.15 -2.23
C ASP A 13 -7.28 13.52 -0.82
N ALA A 14 -8.05 12.44 -0.59
CA ALA A 14 -8.02 11.70 0.69
C ALA A 14 -6.65 11.05 0.93
N ALA A 15 -6.01 10.58 -0.14
CA ALA A 15 -4.65 10.08 -0.04
C ALA A 15 -3.70 11.23 0.32
N ALA A 16 -3.74 12.36 -0.39
CA ALA A 16 -2.86 13.51 -0.17
C ALA A 16 -2.96 14.06 1.26
N ALA A 17 -4.16 14.07 1.85
CA ALA A 17 -4.36 14.46 3.26
C ALA A 17 -3.55 13.61 4.26
N LEU A 18 -3.23 12.35 3.91
CA LEU A 18 -2.38 11.49 4.76
C LEU A 18 -0.90 11.90 4.70
N LEU A 19 -0.46 12.59 3.64
CA LEU A 19 0.92 13.09 3.53
C LEU A 19 1.18 14.27 4.48
N ASP A 20 0.14 15.05 4.79
CA ASP A 20 0.19 16.15 5.77
C ASP A 20 -0.10 15.68 7.21
N GLY A 21 -0.40 14.40 7.39
CA GLY A 21 -0.84 13.79 8.64
C GLY A 21 0.25 12.96 9.34
N PRO A 22 -0.10 11.81 9.93
CA PRO A 22 0.84 10.99 10.70
C PRO A 22 1.94 10.38 9.83
N ALA A 23 3.05 9.98 10.47
CA ALA A 23 4.16 9.32 9.79
C ALA A 23 3.71 8.04 9.07
N LEU A 24 4.01 7.95 7.77
CA LEU A 24 3.59 6.84 6.93
C LEU A 24 4.63 5.71 6.93
N LEU A 25 4.14 4.47 6.93
CA LEU A 25 4.93 3.24 6.94
C LEU A 25 4.58 2.40 5.71
N ALA A 26 5.58 1.74 5.12
CA ALA A 26 5.36 0.80 4.02
C ALA A 26 6.47 -0.27 3.98
N PRO A 27 6.17 -1.50 3.54
CA PRO A 27 7.17 -2.48 3.19
C PRO A 27 8.01 -2.02 1.98
N GLU A 28 9.20 -2.58 1.79
CA GLU A 28 10.05 -2.28 0.62
C GLU A 28 9.36 -2.66 -0.70
N LEU A 29 8.47 -3.64 -0.64
CA LEU A 29 7.59 -4.07 -1.73
C LEU A 29 6.88 -2.91 -2.45
N ILE A 30 6.56 -1.81 -1.76
CA ILE A 30 5.90 -0.64 -2.34
C ILE A 30 6.60 -0.12 -3.60
N HIS A 31 7.94 -0.21 -3.66
CA HIS A 31 8.69 0.24 -4.82
C HIS A 31 8.39 -0.58 -6.07
N VAL A 32 8.36 -1.90 -5.92
CA VAL A 32 8.08 -2.82 -7.02
C VAL A 32 6.61 -2.72 -7.43
N GLU A 33 5.70 -2.56 -6.48
CA GLU A 33 4.28 -2.37 -6.77
C GLU A 33 4.00 -1.08 -7.55
N ILE A 34 4.60 0.03 -7.13
CA ILE A 34 4.48 1.31 -7.83
C ILE A 34 5.15 1.25 -9.20
N ALA A 35 6.37 0.70 -9.31
CA ALA A 35 7.03 0.54 -10.60
C ALA A 35 6.20 -0.30 -11.58
N ASN A 36 5.62 -1.42 -11.13
CA ASN A 36 4.77 -2.28 -11.94
C ASN A 36 3.47 -1.58 -12.35
N ALA A 37 2.87 -0.78 -11.46
CA ALA A 37 1.69 0.01 -11.76
C ALA A 37 1.98 1.07 -12.84
N LEU A 38 3.06 1.84 -12.67
CA LEU A 38 3.51 2.85 -13.62
C LEU A 38 3.83 2.23 -15.00
N TRP A 39 4.54 1.10 -15.02
CA TRP A 39 4.79 0.33 -16.25
C TRP A 39 3.48 -0.08 -16.94
N ARG A 40 2.50 -0.60 -16.19
CA ARG A 40 1.19 -0.97 -16.75
C ARG A 40 0.48 0.23 -17.36
N MET A 41 0.52 1.40 -16.71
CA MET A 41 -0.09 2.63 -17.21
C MET A 41 0.58 3.13 -18.49
N ALA A 42 1.91 3.17 -18.52
CA ALA A 42 2.67 3.56 -19.70
C ALA A 42 2.41 2.61 -20.88
N ARG A 43 2.38 1.29 -20.63
CA ARG A 43 2.14 0.26 -21.65
C ARG A 43 0.80 0.42 -22.36
N VAL A 44 -0.23 0.93 -21.68
CA VAL A 44 -1.55 1.18 -22.30
C VAL A 44 -1.74 2.64 -22.74
N GLY A 45 -0.65 3.43 -22.78
CA GLY A 45 -0.67 4.83 -23.23
C GLY A 45 -1.38 5.81 -22.29
N ARG A 46 -1.59 5.46 -21.02
CA ARG A 46 -2.23 6.36 -20.04
C ARG A 46 -1.30 7.47 -19.55
N ILE A 47 0.01 7.25 -19.58
CA ILE A 47 1.08 8.21 -19.22
C ILE A 47 2.26 8.01 -20.18
N ALA A 48 3.12 9.02 -20.32
CA ALA A 48 4.37 8.83 -21.05
C ALA A 48 5.38 8.02 -20.22
N GLU A 49 6.33 7.35 -20.88
CA GLU A 49 7.39 6.61 -20.18
C GLU A 49 8.27 7.53 -19.31
N ALA A 50 8.50 8.77 -19.75
CA ALA A 50 9.21 9.78 -18.97
C ALA A 50 8.45 10.14 -17.68
N ASP A 51 7.13 10.34 -17.77
CA ASP A 51 6.27 10.64 -16.62
C ASP A 51 6.28 9.49 -15.59
N ALA A 52 6.36 8.24 -16.07
CA ALA A 52 6.48 7.07 -15.21
C ALA A 52 7.79 7.07 -14.39
N ALA A 53 8.91 7.41 -15.02
CA ALA A 53 10.20 7.51 -14.34
C ALA A 53 10.21 8.64 -13.29
N ASP A 54 9.66 9.80 -13.63
CA ASP A 54 9.56 10.94 -12.72
C ASP A 54 8.64 10.64 -11.53
N ALA A 55 7.50 9.97 -11.76
CA ALA A 55 6.59 9.54 -10.71
C ALA A 55 7.26 8.55 -9.72
N LEU A 56 8.07 7.61 -10.24
CA LEU A 56 8.81 6.70 -9.37
C LEU A 56 9.88 7.43 -8.53
N ALA A 57 10.53 8.46 -9.10
CA ALA A 57 11.49 9.29 -8.37
C ALA A 57 10.80 10.12 -7.27
N LEU A 58 9.55 10.55 -7.47
CA LEU A 58 8.76 11.24 -6.44
C LEU A 58 8.45 10.34 -5.25
N LEU A 59 8.17 9.04 -5.45
CA LEU A 59 7.96 8.08 -4.34
C LEU A 59 9.15 8.08 -3.37
N ALA A 60 10.38 8.19 -3.88
CA ALA A 60 11.57 8.21 -3.05
C ALA A 60 11.67 9.46 -2.16
N ARG A 61 10.97 10.54 -2.51
CA ARG A 61 10.93 11.81 -1.77
C ARG A 61 9.77 11.89 -0.78
N LEU A 62 8.81 10.95 -0.83
CA LEU A 62 7.70 10.92 0.13
C LEU A 62 8.22 10.60 1.55
N PRO A 63 7.61 11.18 2.60
CA PRO A 63 8.04 11.02 4.00
C PRO A 63 7.64 9.65 4.58
N LEU A 64 7.95 8.55 3.88
CA LEU A 64 7.79 7.18 4.35
C LEU A 64 8.88 6.89 5.40
N ARG A 65 8.52 6.96 6.68
CA ARG A 65 9.48 7.02 7.80
C ARG A 65 10.15 5.71 8.14
N ARG A 66 9.53 4.57 7.82
CA ARG A 66 10.11 3.24 8.10
C ARG A 66 9.87 2.34 6.90
N ARG A 67 10.98 1.99 6.24
CA ARG A 67 11.05 0.88 5.30
C ARG A 67 11.50 -0.32 6.11
N VAL A 68 10.60 -1.27 6.33
CA VAL A 68 10.95 -2.52 7.00
C VAL A 68 11.27 -3.53 5.90
N ALA A 69 12.45 -4.14 5.98
CA ALA A 69 12.87 -5.11 4.98
C ALA A 69 11.90 -6.30 4.96
N ASP A 70 11.38 -6.59 3.76
CA ASP A 70 10.27 -7.53 3.57
C ASP A 70 10.56 -8.92 4.14
N ARG A 71 11.83 -9.34 4.14
CA ARG A 71 12.30 -10.62 4.69
C ARG A 71 11.89 -10.87 6.15
N HIS A 72 11.74 -9.81 6.95
CA HIS A 72 11.36 -9.93 8.36
C HIS A 72 9.85 -10.11 8.52
N LEU A 73 9.06 -9.60 7.57
CA LEU A 73 7.61 -9.65 7.57
C LEU A 73 7.07 -10.87 6.82
N ALA A 74 7.84 -11.40 5.86
CA ALA A 74 7.40 -12.46 4.95
C ALA A 74 6.84 -13.73 5.63
N PRO A 75 7.42 -14.25 6.74
CA PRO A 75 6.84 -15.41 7.41
C PRO A 75 5.43 -15.14 7.95
N GLU A 76 5.23 -13.97 8.55
CA GLU A 76 3.93 -13.58 9.11
C GLU A 76 2.94 -13.22 7.99
N ALA A 77 3.41 -12.55 6.94
CA ALA A 77 2.59 -12.27 5.76
C ALA A 77 2.07 -13.55 5.09
N LEU A 78 2.88 -14.62 5.02
CA LEU A 78 2.43 -15.92 4.52
C LEU A 78 1.36 -16.54 5.42
N ARG A 79 1.56 -16.50 6.75
CA ARG A 79 0.58 -17.00 7.72
C ARG A 79 -0.76 -16.28 7.58
N LEU A 80 -0.73 -14.96 7.47
CA LEU A 80 -1.90 -14.11 7.26
C LEU A 80 -2.56 -14.37 5.90
N ALA A 81 -1.78 -14.54 4.84
CA ALA A 81 -2.29 -14.86 3.52
C ALA A 81 -3.09 -16.17 3.51
N GLN A 82 -2.60 -17.19 4.20
CA GLN A 82 -3.30 -18.47 4.37
C GLN A 82 -4.55 -18.34 5.24
N LEU A 83 -4.48 -17.56 6.32
CA LEU A 83 -5.60 -17.32 7.24
C LEU A 83 -6.75 -16.56 6.55
N LEU A 84 -6.42 -15.51 5.81
CA LEU A 84 -7.38 -14.60 5.20
C LEU A 84 -7.82 -15.03 3.80
N ASP A 85 -7.12 -16.01 3.21
CA ASP A 85 -7.23 -16.39 1.80
C ASP A 85 -7.05 -15.17 0.88
N HIS A 86 -5.92 -14.46 1.06
CA HIS A 86 -5.65 -13.18 0.43
C HIS A 86 -4.17 -13.07 0.00
N PRO A 87 -3.84 -12.33 -1.07
CA PRO A 87 -2.46 -12.23 -1.56
C PRO A 87 -1.45 -11.84 -0.49
N ALA A 88 -0.28 -12.49 -0.52
CA ALA A 88 0.80 -12.24 0.45
C ALA A 88 1.34 -10.80 0.38
N CYS A 89 1.26 -10.15 -0.78
CA CYS A 89 1.66 -8.75 -0.95
C CYS A 89 0.84 -7.82 -0.03
N ASP A 90 -0.50 -7.94 -0.05
CA ASP A 90 -1.38 -7.17 0.83
C ASP A 90 -1.18 -7.57 2.30
N CYS A 91 -0.98 -8.86 2.57
CA CYS A 91 -0.70 -9.35 3.92
C CYS A 91 0.65 -8.89 4.46
N LEU A 92 1.60 -8.48 3.61
CA LEU A 92 2.86 -7.86 4.01
C LEU A 92 2.63 -6.49 4.67
N TYR A 93 1.68 -5.70 4.14
CA TYR A 93 1.26 -4.45 4.77
C TYR A 93 0.58 -4.71 6.11
N LEU A 94 -0.25 -5.76 6.22
CA LEU A 94 -0.89 -6.13 7.48
C LEU A 94 0.11 -6.62 8.53
N ALA A 95 1.10 -7.44 8.15
CA ALA A 95 2.18 -7.84 9.05
C ALA A 95 2.95 -6.63 9.59
N LEU A 96 3.24 -5.64 8.73
CA LEU A 96 3.85 -4.38 9.14
C LEU A 96 2.95 -3.59 10.10
N ALA A 97 1.66 -3.52 9.81
CA ALA A 97 0.67 -2.84 10.66
C ALA A 97 0.61 -3.45 12.06
N MET A 98 0.63 -4.79 12.15
CA MET A 98 0.68 -5.52 13.43
C MET A 98 1.97 -5.25 14.19
N ASP A 99 3.15 -5.27 13.53
CA ASP A 99 4.44 -4.96 14.14
C ASP A 99 4.50 -3.50 14.66
N ALA A 100 3.98 -2.57 13.88
CA ALA A 100 4.05 -1.14 14.19
C ALA A 100 2.92 -0.64 15.10
N GLY A 101 1.88 -1.43 15.34
CA GLY A 101 0.68 -1.00 16.04
C GLY A 101 -0.06 0.13 15.33
N ALA A 102 -0.06 0.12 14.00
CA ALA A 102 -0.64 1.17 13.15
C ALA A 102 -1.55 0.55 12.08
N PRO A 103 -2.66 1.18 11.68
CA PRO A 103 -3.55 0.61 10.67
C PRO A 103 -2.96 0.71 9.26
N VAL A 104 -3.29 -0.26 8.41
CA VAL A 104 -3.17 -0.18 6.95
C VAL A 104 -4.35 0.61 6.41
N VAL A 105 -4.08 1.65 5.64
CA VAL A 105 -5.10 2.33 4.83
C VAL A 105 -5.03 1.79 3.40
N THR A 106 -6.13 1.23 2.90
CA THR A 106 -6.18 0.64 1.56
C THR A 106 -7.46 1.03 0.81
N ALA A 107 -7.35 1.08 -0.52
CA ALA A 107 -8.53 1.21 -1.40
C ALA A 107 -8.99 -0.16 -1.93
N ASP A 108 -8.32 -1.24 -1.55
CA ASP A 108 -8.72 -2.59 -1.95
C ASP A 108 -9.83 -3.10 -1.03
N ARG A 109 -11.07 -3.01 -1.52
CA ARG A 109 -12.25 -3.49 -0.80
C ARG A 109 -12.26 -5.00 -0.57
N ARG A 110 -11.58 -5.77 -1.42
CA ARG A 110 -11.45 -7.23 -1.23
C ARG A 110 -10.54 -7.51 -0.04
N PHE A 111 -9.49 -6.71 0.13
CA PHE A 111 -8.62 -6.81 1.29
C PHE A 111 -9.35 -6.43 2.59
N VAL A 112 -10.09 -5.31 2.58
CA VAL A 112 -10.94 -4.90 3.71
C VAL A 112 -11.93 -6.01 4.08
N ALA A 113 -12.61 -6.60 3.10
CA ALA A 113 -13.56 -7.69 3.33
C ALA A 113 -12.89 -8.97 3.86
N ALA A 114 -11.70 -9.31 3.37
CA ALA A 114 -10.94 -10.46 3.84
C ALA A 114 -10.50 -10.26 5.30
N ALA A 115 -9.92 -9.11 5.63
CA ALA A 115 -9.47 -8.77 6.98
C ALA A 115 -10.63 -8.72 7.99
N ALA A 116 -11.82 -8.26 7.58
CA ALA A 116 -13.01 -8.22 8.44
C ALA A 116 -13.48 -9.59 8.95
N ARG A 117 -13.03 -10.69 8.32
CA ARG A 117 -13.36 -12.07 8.74
C ARG A 117 -12.48 -12.57 9.90
N ASP A 118 -11.42 -11.85 10.24
CA ASP A 118 -10.51 -12.18 11.33
C ASP A 118 -10.50 -11.06 12.38
N ALA A 119 -10.77 -11.42 13.64
CA ALA A 119 -10.94 -10.44 14.71
C ALA A 119 -9.66 -9.63 15.01
N ALA A 120 -8.49 -10.22 14.79
CA ALA A 120 -7.21 -9.54 15.02
C ALA A 120 -6.87 -8.57 13.88
N SER A 121 -7.23 -8.93 12.63
CA SER A 121 -6.92 -8.16 11.42
C SER A 121 -7.93 -7.03 11.17
N ALA A 122 -9.21 -7.24 11.48
CA ALA A 122 -10.29 -6.29 11.22
C ALA A 122 -10.02 -4.84 11.69
N PRO A 123 -9.54 -4.58 12.92
CA PRO A 123 -9.30 -3.20 13.36
C PRO A 123 -8.08 -2.54 12.69
N LEU A 124 -7.23 -3.32 12.01
CA LEU A 124 -5.99 -2.84 11.40
C LEU A 124 -6.11 -2.55 9.91
N VAL A 125 -7.23 -2.85 9.26
CA VAL A 125 -7.41 -2.60 7.81
C VAL A 125 -8.55 -1.62 7.61
N VAL A 126 -8.21 -0.40 7.20
CA VAL A 126 -9.12 0.73 7.03
C VAL A 126 -9.32 1.01 5.55
N ASP A 127 -10.58 1.14 5.12
CA ASP A 127 -10.91 1.60 3.78
C ASP A 127 -10.57 3.09 3.64
N LEU A 128 -9.75 3.44 2.64
CA LEU A 128 -9.43 4.81 2.29
C LEU A 128 -10.68 5.65 2.01
N ALA A 129 -11.76 5.05 1.52
CA ALA A 129 -13.03 5.74 1.27
C ALA A 129 -13.82 6.09 2.55
N ALA A 130 -13.41 5.57 3.71
CA ALA A 130 -14.02 5.83 5.01
C ALA A 130 -13.26 6.89 5.83
N LEU A 131 -12.16 7.44 5.28
CA LEU A 131 -11.40 8.56 5.83
C LEU A 131 -11.91 9.89 5.24
#